data_AF-A0A497P2V1-F1
#
_entry.id   AF-A0A497P2V1-F1
#
_cell.length_a   1.000
_cell.length_b   1.000
_cell.length_c   1.000
_cell.angle_alpha   90.00
_cell.angle_beta   90.00
_cell.angle_gamma   90.00
#
_symmetry.space_group_name_H-M   'P 1'
#
loop_
_entity.id
_entity.type
_entity.pdbx_description
1 polymer ?
#
loop_
_entity_poly.entity_id
_entity_poly.type
_entity_poly.pdbx_seq_one_letter_code
_entity_poly.pdbx_strand_id
1 'polypeptide(L)' 'MEYFGRLSLKVEPLIDDTTLRDGVQMPGLAVSPNDAAEIARLLDEIGVERIEL' A
#
# COMPACT_ATOMS: atom_id res chain seq x y z
N MET A 1 -12.63 19.31 8.05
CA MET A 1 -12.00 18.03 8.38
C MET A 1 -11.09 18.27 9.56
N GLU A 2 -11.39 17.64 10.69
CA GLU A 2 -10.50 17.67 11.85
C GLU A 2 -9.19 17.00 11.45
N TYR A 3 -8.11 17.77 11.47
CA TYR A 3 -6.78 17.21 11.48
C TYR A 3 -6.64 16.51 12.82
N PHE A 4 -6.71 15.17 12.82
CA PHE A 4 -6.14 14.40 13.92
C PHE A 4 -4.74 14.96 14.14
N GLY A 5 -4.49 15.55 15.32
CA GLY A 5 -3.16 16.05 15.66
C GLY A 5 -2.16 14.93 15.42
N ARG A 6 -0.97 15.27 14.90
CA ARG A 6 0.09 14.26 14.68
C ARG A 6 0.37 13.57 16.02
N LEU A 7 -0.16 12.37 16.18
CA LEU A 7 0.14 11.48 17.29
C LEU A 7 1.47 10.81 16.96
N SER A 8 2.50 11.09 17.76
CA SER A 8 3.76 10.36 17.65
C SER A 8 3.57 8.94 18.17
N LEU A 9 3.97 7.97 17.36
CA LEU A 9 4.10 6.60 17.83
C LEU A 9 5.39 6.48 18.66
N LYS A 10 5.36 5.64 19.69
CA LYS A 10 6.55 5.32 20.51
C LYS A 10 7.42 4.21 19.88
N VAL A 11 7.02 3.76 18.69
CA VAL A 11 7.62 2.65 17.95
C VAL A 11 7.79 3.09 16.51
N GLU A 12 8.69 2.42 15.80
CA GLU A 12 8.79 2.49 14.34
C GLU A 12 7.69 1.60 13.76
N PRO A 13 6.65 2.17 13.12
CA PRO A 13 5.62 1.38 12.49
C PRO A 13 6.19 0.69 11.24
N LEU A 14 5.77 -0.54 11.00
CA LEU A 14 5.98 -1.22 9.73
C LEU A 14 4.70 -1.12 8.90
N ILE A 15 4.86 -0.92 7.60
CA ILE A 15 3.78 -0.86 6.63
C ILE A 15 3.70 -2.19 5.89
N ASP A 16 2.59 -2.89 6.08
CA ASP A 16 2.16 -4.03 5.28
C ASP A 16 1.11 -3.53 4.28
N ASP A 17 1.52 -3.29 3.04
CA ASP A 17 0.66 -2.71 2.01
C ASP A 17 -0.14 -3.80 1.29
N THR A 18 -1.47 -3.64 1.26
CA THR A 18 -2.40 -4.62 0.69
C THR A 18 -2.96 -4.21 -0.67
N THR A 19 -2.37 -3.23 -1.36
CA THR A 19 -2.85 -2.71 -2.65
C THR A 19 -2.96 -3.81 -3.70
N LEU A 20 -1.96 -4.71 -3.76
CA LEU A 20 -1.93 -5.79 -4.75
C LEU A 20 -2.76 -7.03 -4.37
N ARG A 21 -3.30 -7.08 -3.14
CA ARG A 21 -4.23 -8.10 -2.67
C ARG A 21 -5.66 -7.57 -2.60
N ASP A 22 -5.95 -6.73 -1.60
CA ASP A 22 -7.30 -6.22 -1.32
C ASP A 22 -7.73 -5.20 -2.37
N GLY A 23 -6.79 -4.36 -2.83
CA GLY A 23 -7.05 -3.38 -3.89
C GLY A 23 -7.48 -4.06 -5.19
N VAL A 24 -6.74 -5.10 -5.63
CA VAL A 24 -7.07 -5.87 -6.84
C VAL A 24 -8.41 -6.61 -6.74
N GLN A 25 -8.84 -6.98 -5.54
CA GLN A 25 -10.14 -7.61 -5.31
C GLN A 25 -11.34 -6.64 -5.35
N MET A 26 -11.11 -5.33 -5.52
CA MET A 26 -12.19 -4.35 -5.61
C MET A 26 -13.11 -4.59 -6.82
N PRO A 27 -14.44 -4.59 -6.63
CA PRO A 27 -15.38 -4.79 -7.74
C PRO A 27 -15.19 -3.77 -8.86
N GLY A 28 -15.11 -4.27 -10.09
CA GLY A 28 -14.94 -3.43 -11.29
C GLY A 28 -13.52 -2.97 -11.56
N LEU A 29 -12.54 -3.37 -10.74
CA LEU A 29 -11.12 -3.15 -11.02
C LEU A 29 -10.53 -4.36 -11.76
N ALA A 30 -9.83 -4.10 -12.86
CA ALA A 30 -9.01 -5.09 -13.56
C ALA A 30 -7.58 -4.55 -13.61
N VAL A 31 -6.63 -5.32 -13.09
CA VAL A 31 -5.20 -4.96 -13.06
C VAL A 31 -4.45 -5.93 -13.97
N SER A 32 -3.71 -5.39 -14.94
CA SER A 32 -2.85 -6.23 -15.79
C SER A 32 -1.57 -6.62 -15.03
N PRO A 33 -0.88 -7.70 -15.42
CA PRO A 33 0.40 -8.06 -14.80
C PRO A 33 1.47 -6.95 -14.88
N ASN A 34 1.46 -6.15 -15.95
CA ASN A 34 2.38 -5.02 -16.09
C ASN A 34 2.05 -3.88 -15.13
N ASP A 35 0.75 -3.58 -14.94
CA ASP A 35 0.31 -2.57 -13.98
C ASP A 35 0.62 -3.03 -12.55
N ALA A 36 0.42 -4.32 -12.24
CA ALA A 36 0.76 -4.88 -10.94
C ALA A 36 2.28 -4.78 -10.65
N ALA A 37 3.13 -5.04 -11.65
CA ALA A 37 4.58 -4.90 -11.51
C ALA A 37 5.01 -3.44 -11.29
N GLU A 38 4.36 -2.50 -11.99
CA GLU A 38 4.63 -1.07 -11.80
C GLU A 38 4.17 -0.57 -10.42
N ILE A 39 3.01 -1.03 -9.94
CA ILE A 39 2.55 -0.76 -8.57
C ILE A 39 3.54 -1.32 -7.55
N ALA A 40 4.02 -2.56 -7.73
CA ALA A 40 5.01 -3.15 -6.83
C ALA A 40 6.31 -2.34 -6.79
N ARG A 41 6.80 -1.88 -7.95
CA ARG A 41 7.98 -1.00 -8.04
C ARG A 41 7.77 0.31 -7.28
N LEU A 42 6.59 0.93 -7.44
CA LEU A 42 6.26 2.18 -6.75
C LEU A 42 6.14 2.02 -5.23
N LEU A 43 5.57 0.89 -4.76
CA LEU A 43 5.49 0.56 -3.34
C LEU A 43 6.87 0.37 -2.72
N ASP A 44 7.77 -0.32 -3.41
CA ASP A 44 9.17 -0.48 -3.02
C ASP A 44 9.89 0.88 -2.94
N GLU A 45 9.69 1.76 -3.93
CA GLU A 45 10.30 3.10 -3.94
C GLU A 45 9.79 4.03 -2.84
N ILE A 46 8.53 3.88 -2.43
CA ILE A 46 7.96 4.62 -1.29
C ILE A 46 8.48 4.06 0.04
N GLY A 47 8.95 2.81 0.06
CA GLY A 47 9.63 2.20 1.20
C GLY A 47 8.71 1.41 2.12
N VAL A 48 7.67 0.75 1.59
CA VAL A 48 6.87 -0.19 2.40
C VAL A 48 7.70 -1.43 2.73
N GLU A 49 7.58 -1.95 3.95
CA GLU A 49 8.38 -3.09 4.40
C GLU A 49 7.85 -4.43 3.88
N ARG A 50 6.58 -4.49 3.52
CA ARG A 50 5.95 -5.67 2.94
C ARG A 50 4.89 -5.29 1.94
N ILE A 51 4.88 -6.00 0.81
CA ILE A 51 3.83 -5.96 -0.20
C ILE A 51 3.06 -7.27 -0.11
N GLU A 52 1.77 -7.19 0.20
CA GLU A 52 0.86 -8.35 0.21
C GLU A 52 0.25 -8.57 -1.18
N LEU A 53 0.20 -9.83 -1.62
CA LEU A 53 -0.33 -10.27 -2.91
C LEU A 53 -1.57 -11.16 -2.70
#